data_AF-A0A5N6U2P1-F1
#
_entry.id   AF-A0A5N6U2P1-F1
#
_cell.length_a   1.000
_cell.length_b   1.000
_cell.length_c   1.000
_cell.angle_alpha   90.00
_cell.angle_beta   90.00
_cell.angle_gamma   90.00
#
_symmetry.space_group_name_H-M   'P 1'
#
loop_
_entity.id
_entity.type
_entity.pdbx_description
1 polymer ?
#
loop_
_entity_poly.entity_id
_entity_poly.type
_entity_poly.pdbx_seq_one_letter_code
_entity_poly.pdbx_strand_id
1 'polypeptide(L)'
;MARLFEHRIFPTGVAFATRALREAFEVDHDEPHRSVYILGAAQWILWYGQTLSSLVWQRIHSDARPEFPVTAEHSLDRFTTEKWKLWKTRFREYQGNDECAKVAQKAACLMDALEKNLTSPHVDQPSTT
;
A
#
# COMPACT_ATOMS: atom_id res chain seq x y z
N MET A 1 7.59 -26.36 10.24
CA MET A 1 7.01 -25.20 9.52
C MET A 1 8.15 -24.40 8.92
N ALA A 2 8.18 -24.19 7.60
CA ALA A 2 9.24 -23.42 6.95
C ALA A 2 9.10 -21.92 7.29
N ARG A 3 10.18 -21.29 7.75
CA ARG A 3 10.22 -19.87 8.10
C ARG A 3 10.43 -19.03 6.83
N LEU A 4 9.37 -18.87 6.05
CA LEU A 4 9.39 -18.20 4.74
C LEU A 4 9.98 -16.77 4.79
N PHE A 5 9.83 -16.09 5.93
CA PHE A 5 10.42 -14.77 6.18
C PHE A 5 11.96 -14.78 6.23
N GLU A 6 12.59 -15.84 6.74
CA GLU A 6 14.05 -15.99 6.76
C GLU A 6 14.63 -16.12 5.35
N HIS A 7 13.80 -16.52 4.39
CA HIS A 7 14.15 -16.63 2.97
C HIS A 7 13.62 -15.47 2.12
N ARG A 8 13.12 -14.38 2.73
CA ARG A 8 12.56 -13.21 2.03
C ARG A 8 11.39 -13.55 1.09
N ILE A 9 10.69 -14.66 1.35
CA ILE A 9 9.48 -15.04 0.62
C ILE A 9 8.30 -14.42 1.36
N PHE A 10 7.75 -13.35 0.78
CA PHE A 10 6.65 -12.61 1.35
C PHE A 10 5.31 -13.13 0.83
N PRO A 11 4.34 -13.47 1.72
CA PRO A 11 2.98 -13.77 1.29
C PRO A 11 2.40 -12.58 0.51
N THR A 12 1.83 -12.81 -0.67
CA THR A 12 1.32 -11.76 -1.56
C THR A 12 -0.02 -11.14 -1.13
N GLY A 13 -0.54 -11.51 0.04
CA GLY A 13 -1.85 -11.07 0.52
C GLY A 13 -1.88 -9.60 0.99
N VAL A 14 -3.06 -8.99 0.92
CA VAL A 14 -3.32 -7.61 1.38
C VAL A 14 -2.97 -7.41 2.85
N ALA A 15 -3.21 -8.43 3.70
CA ALA A 15 -2.80 -8.43 5.10
C ALA A 15 -1.29 -8.19 5.28
N PHE A 16 -0.46 -8.78 4.40
CA PHE A 16 0.98 -8.58 4.41
C PHE A 16 1.35 -7.17 3.97
N ALA A 17 0.71 -6.63 2.93
CA ALA A 17 0.91 -5.25 2.49
C ALA A 17 0.66 -4.25 3.63
N THR A 18 -0.46 -4.42 4.32
CA THR A 18 -0.84 -3.60 5.47
C THR A 18 0.19 -3.69 6.58
N ARG A 19 0.66 -4.90 6.90
CA ARG A 19 1.71 -5.08 7.89
C ARG A 19 3.00 -4.37 7.45
N ALA A 20 3.47 -4.59 6.22
CA ALA A 20 4.70 -4.00 5.72
C ALA A 20 4.66 -2.47 5.74
N LEU A 21 3.54 -1.86 5.35
CA LEU A 21 3.36 -0.39 5.42
C LEU A 21 3.40 0.15 6.85
N ARG A 22 2.82 -0.58 7.81
CA ARG A 22 2.86 -0.21 9.23
C ARG A 22 4.25 -0.36 9.80
N GLU A 23 4.91 -1.48 9.54
CA GLU A 23 6.30 -1.69 9.98
C GLU A 23 7.25 -0.65 9.35
N ALA A 24 7.00 -0.20 8.12
CA ALA A 24 7.82 0.81 7.46
C ALA A 24 7.70 2.23 8.07
N PHE A 25 6.49 2.60 8.51
CA PHE A 25 6.14 4.01 8.76
C PHE A 25 5.42 4.32 10.08
N GLU A 26 4.96 3.31 10.81
CA GLU A 26 4.23 3.46 12.09
C GLU A 26 4.97 2.80 13.27
N VAL A 27 6.00 2.00 12.99
CA VAL A 27 6.84 1.36 14.01
C VAL A 27 8.24 1.94 13.90
N ASP A 28 8.82 2.29 15.05
CA ASP A 28 10.19 2.75 15.12
C ASP A 28 11.13 1.54 14.98
N HIS A 29 11.89 1.54 13.88
CA HIS A 29 12.92 0.56 13.59
C HIS A 29 14.24 1.26 13.33
N ASP A 30 15.33 0.68 13.81
CA ASP A 30 16.68 1.08 13.40
C ASP A 30 16.96 0.63 11.95
N GLU A 31 17.81 1.36 11.25
CA GLU A 31 18.39 0.87 9.99
C GLU A 31 19.34 -0.32 10.29
N PRO A 32 19.37 -1.38 9.45
CA PRO A 32 18.75 -1.52 8.13
C PRO A 32 17.34 -2.14 8.14
N HIS A 33 16.77 -2.43 9.31
CA HIS A 33 15.49 -3.15 9.42
C HIS A 33 14.34 -2.36 8.79
N ARG A 34 14.32 -1.05 9.01
CA ARG A 34 13.34 -0.15 8.39
C ARG A 34 13.41 -0.17 6.86
N SER A 35 14.61 -0.12 6.28
CA SER A 35 14.80 -0.23 4.81
C SER A 35 14.17 -1.49 4.21
N VAL A 36 14.22 -2.63 4.91
CA VAL A 36 13.62 -3.89 4.41
C VAL A 36 12.11 -3.79 4.32
N TYR A 37 11.46 -3.22 5.33
CA TYR A 37 10.00 -3.02 5.31
C TYR A 37 9.58 -1.99 4.26
N ILE A 38 10.36 -0.92 4.08
CA ILE A 38 10.10 0.09 3.03
C ILE A 38 10.19 -0.54 1.65
N LEU A 39 11.23 -1.35 1.38
CA LEU A 39 11.34 -2.08 0.11
C LEU A 39 10.17 -3.04 -0.11
N GLY A 40 9.86 -3.86 0.91
CA GLY A 40 8.76 -4.82 0.83
C GLY A 40 7.42 -4.14 0.57
N ALA A 41 7.14 -3.03 1.27
CA ALA A 41 5.93 -2.25 1.09
C ALA A 41 5.89 -1.58 -0.29
N ALA A 42 6.97 -0.93 -0.71
CA ALA A 42 7.06 -0.26 -2.01
C ALA A 42 6.88 -1.24 -3.17
N GLN A 43 7.53 -2.41 -3.09
CA GLN A 43 7.41 -3.46 -4.09
C GLN A 43 5.99 -4.00 -4.18
N TRP A 44 5.32 -4.17 -3.04
CA TRP A 44 3.94 -4.60 -3.02
C TRP A 44 3.01 -3.55 -3.66
N ILE A 45 3.19 -2.25 -3.36
CA ILE A 45 2.46 -1.16 -4.02
C ILE A 45 2.68 -1.19 -5.54
N LEU A 46 3.91 -1.42 -5.99
CA LEU A 46 4.23 -1.47 -7.42
C LEU A 46 3.59 -2.67 -8.14
N TRP A 47 3.40 -3.79 -7.46
CA TRP A 47 2.77 -4.99 -8.05
C TRP A 47 1.24 -5.01 -7.93
N TYR A 48 0.71 -4.56 -6.79
CA TYR A 48 -0.69 -4.77 -6.40
C TYR A 48 -1.38 -3.51 -5.88
N GLY A 49 -0.80 -2.33 -6.12
CA GLY A 49 -1.31 -1.05 -5.62
C GLY A 49 -2.77 -0.77 -6.01
N GLN A 50 -3.19 -1.20 -7.21
CA GLN A 50 -4.58 -1.08 -7.66
C GLN A 50 -5.56 -1.83 -6.73
N THR A 51 -5.25 -3.07 -6.36
CA THR A 51 -6.07 -3.88 -5.45
C THR A 51 -6.22 -3.22 -4.08
N LEU A 52 -5.12 -2.65 -3.56
CA LEU A 52 -5.15 -1.98 -2.27
C LEU A 52 -5.93 -0.66 -2.33
N SER A 53 -5.73 0.09 -3.41
CA SER A 53 -6.44 1.35 -3.64
C SER A 53 -7.94 1.13 -3.85
N SER A 54 -8.34 0.05 -4.54
CA SER A 54 -9.76 -0.30 -4.67
C SER A 54 -10.37 -0.70 -3.34
N LEU A 55 -9.63 -1.41 -2.47
CA LEU A 55 -10.09 -1.76 -1.13
C LEU A 55 -10.25 -0.53 -0.24
N VAL A 56 -9.33 0.44 -0.32
CA VAL A 56 -9.48 1.75 0.36
C VAL A 56 -10.77 2.42 -0.11
N TRP A 57 -11.01 2.43 -1.42
CA TRP A 57 -12.18 3.09 -2.01
C TRP A 57 -13.51 2.39 -1.72
N GLN A 58 -13.56 1.07 -1.86
CA GLN A 58 -14.74 0.25 -1.57
C GLN A 58 -15.18 0.38 -0.13
N ARG A 59 -14.24 0.50 0.81
CA ARG A 59 -14.56 0.70 2.22
C ARG A 59 -15.15 2.08 2.52
N ILE A 60 -14.81 3.11 1.73
CA ILE A 60 -15.39 4.45 1.86
C ILE A 60 -16.82 4.48 1.31
N HIS A 61 -17.08 3.73 0.24
CA HIS A 61 -18.32 3.82 -0.54
C HIS A 61 -19.30 2.67 -0.30
N SER A 62 -18.90 1.65 0.46
CA SER A 62 -19.77 0.54 0.82
C SER A 62 -19.49 0.09 2.25
N ASP A 63 -20.55 -0.15 3.01
CA ASP A 63 -20.51 -0.93 4.27
C ASP A 63 -20.17 -2.42 4.03
N ALA A 64 -19.77 -2.79 2.81
CA ALA A 64 -19.45 -4.16 2.46
C ALA A 64 -18.12 -4.56 3.11
N ARG A 65 -18.19 -5.60 3.94
CA ARG A 65 -17.01 -6.25 4.50
C ARG A 65 -16.17 -6.81 3.33
N PRO A 66 -14.88 -6.50 3.23
CA PRO A 66 -14.05 -6.99 2.13
C PRO A 66 -14.07 -8.53 2.09
N GLU A 67 -14.23 -9.12 0.91
CA GLU A 67 -14.30 -10.57 0.68
C GLU A 67 -12.99 -11.32 1.00
N PHE A 68 -11.92 -10.60 1.32
CA PHE A 68 -10.65 -11.20 1.68
C PHE A 68 -10.66 -11.64 3.15
N PRO A 69 -10.18 -12.86 3.47
CA PRO A 69 -10.08 -13.31 4.86
C PRO A 69 -8.99 -12.48 5.56
N VAL A 70 -9.41 -11.43 6.25
CA VAL A 70 -8.51 -10.61 7.05
C VAL A 70 -8.74 -10.97 8.51
N THR A 71 -7.78 -11.69 9.10
CA THR A 71 -7.77 -11.94 10.55
C THR A 71 -7.73 -10.60 11.30
N ALA A 72 -8.34 -10.52 12.48
CA ALA A 72 -8.49 -9.28 13.26
C ALA A 72 -7.18 -8.50 13.51
N GLU A 73 -6.04 -9.20 13.59
CA GLU A 73 -4.70 -8.59 13.76
C GLU A 73 -4.18 -7.89 12.49
N HIS A 74 -4.69 -8.28 11.34
CA HIS A 74 -4.38 -7.73 10.02
C HIS A 74 -5.50 -6.88 9.45
N SER A 75 -6.52 -6.56 10.26
CA SER A 75 -7.79 -6.06 9.76
C SER A 75 -7.62 -4.85 8.86
N LEU A 76 -8.28 -4.93 7.70
CA LEU A 76 -8.47 -3.80 6.79
C LEU A 76 -9.18 -2.63 7.49
N ASP A 77 -9.70 -2.85 8.71
CA ASP A 77 -10.34 -1.83 9.54
C ASP A 77 -9.41 -0.65 9.83
N ARG A 78 -8.09 -0.85 9.69
CA ARG A 78 -7.06 0.18 9.87
C ARG A 78 -6.61 0.85 8.58
N PHE A 79 -7.15 0.43 7.43
CA PHE A 79 -6.84 0.98 6.12
C PHE A 79 -7.83 2.10 5.78
N THR A 80 -7.40 3.35 6.00
CA THR A 80 -8.19 4.56 5.74
C THR A 80 -7.51 5.46 4.71
N THR A 81 -8.24 6.42 4.16
CA THR A 81 -7.68 7.42 3.24
C THR A 81 -6.55 8.22 3.89
N GLU A 82 -6.67 8.54 5.16
CA GLU A 82 -5.64 9.26 5.93
C GLU A 82 -4.36 8.44 6.00
N LYS A 83 -4.47 7.14 6.29
CA LYS A 83 -3.32 6.22 6.31
C LYS A 83 -2.66 6.11 4.94
N TRP A 84 -3.46 5.95 3.89
CA TRP A 84 -2.97 5.89 2.52
C TRP A 84 -2.19 7.15 2.14
N LYS A 85 -2.75 8.34 2.43
CA LYS A 85 -2.08 9.63 2.21
C LYS A 85 -0.79 9.77 3.04
N LEU A 86 -0.83 9.36 4.31
CA LEU A 86 0.33 9.36 5.19
C LEU A 86 1.46 8.51 4.60
N TRP A 87 1.19 7.25 4.26
CA TRP A 87 2.21 6.35 3.71
C TRP A 87 2.75 6.86 2.37
N LYS A 88 1.90 7.40 1.49
CA LYS A 88 2.35 8.06 0.25
C LYS A 88 3.35 9.17 0.54
N THR A 89 3.04 10.05 1.49
CA THR A 89 3.94 11.13 1.91
C THR A 89 5.24 10.58 2.47
N ARG A 90 5.18 9.57 3.34
CA ARG A 90 6.38 8.95 3.93
C ARG A 90 7.28 8.27 2.90
N PHE A 91 6.71 7.61 1.90
CA PHE A 91 7.49 7.07 0.77
C PHE A 91 8.19 8.17 -0.01
N ARG A 92 7.53 9.32 -0.23
CA ARG A 92 8.11 10.47 -0.93
C ARG A 92 9.23 11.14 -0.16
N GLU A 93 9.10 11.21 1.16
CA GLU A 93 10.06 11.83 2.07
C GLU A 93 11.22 10.91 2.47
N TYR A 94 11.17 9.63 2.10
CA TYR A 94 12.19 8.67 2.49
C TYR A 94 13.55 8.96 1.81
N GLN A 95 14.58 9.15 2.63
CA GLN A 95 15.96 9.49 2.22
C GLN A 95 16.98 8.44 2.70
N GLY A 96 16.59 7.16 2.75
CA GLY A 96 17.54 6.08 3.02
C GLY A 96 18.48 5.83 1.85
N ASN A 97 19.02 4.61 1.75
CA ASN A 97 19.93 4.26 0.65
C ASN A 97 19.32 4.55 -0.74
N ASP A 98 20.17 4.91 -1.71
CA ASP A 98 19.77 5.38 -3.04
C ASP A 98 18.78 4.46 -3.77
N GLU A 99 18.96 3.15 -3.68
CA GLU A 99 18.09 2.18 -4.35
C GLU A 99 16.72 2.14 -3.68
N CYS A 100 16.68 2.04 -2.36
CA CYS A 100 15.46 2.03 -1.58
C CYS A 100 14.69 3.34 -1.73
N ALA A 101 15.38 4.49 -1.73
CA ALA A 101 14.78 5.79 -2.00
C ALA A 101 14.13 5.86 -3.38
N LYS A 102 14.80 5.36 -4.43
CA LYS A 102 14.24 5.32 -5.79
C LYS A 102 12.99 4.45 -5.87
N VAL A 103 12.98 3.27 -5.24
CA VAL A 103 11.82 2.37 -5.25
C VAL A 103 10.67 2.97 -4.44
N ALA A 104 10.96 3.56 -3.27
CA ALA A 104 9.98 4.28 -2.46
C ALA A 104 9.32 5.43 -3.23
N GLN A 105 10.11 6.27 -3.92
CA GLN A 105 9.58 7.35 -4.73
C GLN A 105 8.67 6.85 -5.86
N LYS A 106 9.05 5.77 -6.56
CA LYS A 106 8.20 5.15 -7.59
C LYS A 106 6.87 4.68 -7.02
N ALA A 107 6.88 4.04 -5.84
CA ALA A 107 5.66 3.63 -5.16
C ALA A 107 4.78 4.84 -4.81
N ALA A 108 5.37 5.93 -4.29
CA ALA A 108 4.62 7.17 -4.01
C ALA A 108 3.98 7.78 -5.27
N CYS A 109 4.69 7.77 -6.40
CA CYS A 109 4.16 8.23 -7.69
C CYS A 109 2.97 7.36 -8.15
N LEU A 110 3.07 6.04 -8.01
CA LEU A 110 1.97 5.15 -8.36
C LEU A 110 0.76 5.37 -7.45
N MET A 111 0.97 5.50 -6.13
CA MET A 111 -0.11 5.79 -5.18
C MET A 111 -0.83 7.09 -5.55
N ASP A 112 -0.10 8.13 -5.94
CA ASP A 112 -0.67 9.40 -6.38
C ASP A 112 -1.51 9.27 -7.66
N ALA A 113 -1.04 8.49 -8.64
CA ALA A 113 -1.79 8.22 -9.86
C ALA A 113 -3.08 7.42 -9.57
N LEU A 114 -3.02 6.45 -8.66
CA LEU A 114 -4.19 5.66 -8.27
C LEU A 114 -5.24 6.51 -7.56
N GLU A 115 -4.83 7.41 -6.65
CA GLU A 115 -5.75 8.35 -6.00
C GLU A 115 -6.50 9.20 -7.02
N LYS A 116 -5.78 9.80 -7.98
CA LYS A 116 -6.35 10.69 -9.01
C LYS A 116 -7.31 9.98 -9.96
N ASN A 117 -7.01 8.73 -10.31
CA ASN A 117 -7.86 7.94 -11.20
C ASN A 117 -9.13 7.45 -10.48
N LEU A 118 -9.10 7.26 -9.16
CA LEU A 118 -10.29 6.89 -8.38
C LEU A 118 -11.19 8.08 -8.04
N THR A 119 -10.64 9.31 -8.03
CA THR A 119 -11.43 10.54 -7.77
C THR A 119 -11.97 11.22 -9.03
N SER A 120 -11.46 10.86 -10.21
CA SER A 120 -12.04 11.33 -11.48
C SER A 120 -13.34 10.56 -11.73
N PRO A 121 -14.53 11.21 -11.72
CA PRO A 121 -15.71 10.56 -12.27
C PRO A 121 -15.40 10.26 -13.72
N HIS A 122 -15.73 9.05 -14.17
CA HIS A 122 -15.78 8.74 -15.59
C HIS A 122 -16.73 9.77 -16.21
N VAL A 123 -16.17 10.79 -16.87
CA VAL A 123 -16.95 11.70 -17.70
C VAL A 123 -17.40 10.81 -18.85
N ASP A 124 -18.63 10.32 -18.77
CA ASP A 124 -19.32 9.72 -19.90
C ASP A 124 -19.23 10.72 -21.06
N GLN A 125 -18.43 10.37 -22.06
CA GLN A 125 -18.46 11.09 -23.32
C GLN A 125 -19.87 10.93 -23.90
N PRO A 126 -20.61 12.02 -24.20
CA PRO A 126 -21.88 11.88 -24.87
C PRO A 126 -21.61 11.27 -26.25
N SER A 127 -22.26 10.15 -26.52
CA SER A 127 -22.28 9.56 -27.85
C SER A 127 -22.97 10.55 -28.78
N THR A 128 -22.18 11.31 -29.55
CA THR A 128 -22.68 12.10 -30.67
C THR A 128 -23.19 11.12 -31.72
N THR A 129 -24.52 11.05 -31.83
CA THR A 129 -25.23 10.52 -33.00
C THR A 129 -25.43 11.67 -33.99
#